data_AF-A0A4Q4D4R1-F1
#
_entry.id   AF-A0A4Q4D4R1-F1
#
_cell.length_a   1.000
_cell.length_b   1.000
_cell.length_c   1.000
_cell.angle_alpha   90.00
_cell.angle_beta   90.00
_cell.angle_gamma   90.00
#
_symmetry.space_group_name_H-M   'P 1'
#
loop_
_entity.id
_entity.type
_entity.pdbx_description
1 polymer ?
#
loop_
_entity_poly.entity_id
_entity_poly.type
_entity_poly.pdbx_seq_one_letter_code
_entity_poly.pdbx_strand_id
1 'polypeptide(L)'
;MRHAIRAVLLPLLIAAPVVVGVSVATPAVAAAAPPAYLDTLVGPSQAAMYPSGTEVDRVNDRLVVADTGRDRILIYSFDGTVLDEFG
;
A
#
# COMPACT_ATOMS: atom_id res chain seq x y z
N MET A 1 20.41 62.95 -72.39
CA MET A 1 21.20 62.55 -71.20
C MET A 1 20.53 63.08 -69.94
N ARG A 2 19.73 62.23 -69.27
CA ARG A 2 19.43 62.25 -67.84
C ARG A 2 18.63 60.98 -67.51
N HIS A 3 19.15 60.21 -66.58
CA HIS A 3 18.93 58.78 -66.39
C HIS A 3 17.55 58.45 -65.79
N ALA A 4 16.81 57.50 -66.39
CA ALA A 4 15.67 56.88 -65.75
C ALA A 4 16.13 55.60 -65.05
N ILE A 5 16.29 55.66 -63.72
CA ILE A 5 16.62 54.50 -62.88
C ILE A 5 15.37 53.62 -62.78
N ARG A 6 15.37 52.48 -63.46
CA ARG A 6 14.37 51.41 -63.27
C ARG A 6 14.78 50.62 -62.03
N ALA A 7 14.15 50.89 -60.89
CA ALA A 7 14.33 50.11 -59.68
C ALA A 7 13.74 48.71 -59.90
N VAL A 8 14.61 47.70 -60.02
CA VAL A 8 14.22 46.29 -59.99
C VAL A 8 14.11 45.90 -58.51
N LEU A 9 12.88 45.73 -58.03
CA LEU A 9 12.60 45.16 -56.72
C LEU A 9 12.84 43.65 -56.80
N LEU A 10 13.96 43.18 -56.24
CA LEU A 10 14.26 41.76 -56.05
C LEU A 10 13.47 41.27 -54.82
N PRO A 11 12.66 40.20 -54.89
CA PRO A 11 11.99 39.69 -53.69
C PRO A 11 13.05 39.00 -52.82
N LEU A 12 13.25 39.52 -51.62
CA LEU A 12 14.08 38.89 -50.59
C LEU A 12 13.34 37.63 -50.09
N LEU A 13 13.79 36.46 -50.50
CA LEU A 13 13.28 35.18 -50.01
C LEU A 13 13.76 34.99 -48.57
N ILE A 14 12.89 35.25 -47.59
CA ILE A 14 13.18 34.97 -46.18
C ILE A 14 12.98 33.46 -45.97
N ALA A 15 14.07 32.71 -45.95
CA ALA A 15 14.04 31.30 -45.55
C ALA A 15 13.86 31.22 -44.02
N ALA A 16 12.67 30.88 -43.55
CA ALA A 16 12.43 30.60 -42.13
C ALA A 16 13.11 29.26 -41.76
N PRO A 17 13.86 29.18 -40.64
CA PRO A 17 14.45 27.91 -40.22
C PRO A 17 13.34 26.97 -39.75
N VAL A 18 13.19 25.84 -40.43
CA VAL A 18 12.33 24.74 -39.97
C VAL A 18 13.07 24.04 -38.83
N VAL A 19 12.67 24.32 -37.59
CA VAL A 19 13.16 23.59 -36.42
C VAL A 19 12.39 22.28 -36.33
N VAL A 20 13.03 21.18 -36.73
CA VAL A 20 12.50 19.84 -36.50
C VAL A 20 12.79 19.47 -35.05
N GLY A 21 11.77 19.56 -34.19
CA GLY A 21 11.87 19.13 -32.80
C GLY A 21 12.06 17.61 -32.74
N VAL A 22 13.19 17.16 -32.19
CA VAL A 22 13.39 15.75 -31.86
C VAL A 22 12.68 15.47 -30.54
N SER A 23 11.56 14.77 -30.60
CA SER A 23 10.89 14.23 -29.42
C SER A 23 11.53 12.90 -29.05
N VAL A 24 12.25 12.85 -27.92
CA VAL A 24 12.73 11.58 -27.36
C VAL A 24 11.60 11.02 -26.49
N ALA A 25 11.06 9.87 -26.89
CA ALA A 25 10.05 9.18 -26.09
C ALA A 25 10.69 8.65 -24.80
N THR A 26 10.17 9.05 -23.64
CA THR A 26 10.50 8.43 -22.36
C THR A 26 9.88 7.02 -22.32
N PRO A 27 10.66 5.96 -21.99
CA PRO A 27 10.08 4.63 -21.88
C PRO A 27 9.05 4.62 -20.76
N ALA A 28 7.80 4.30 -21.11
CA ALA A 28 6.76 4.08 -20.13
C ALA A 28 7.03 2.74 -19.43
N VAL A 29 7.22 2.76 -18.11
CA VAL A 29 7.19 1.54 -17.32
C VAL A 29 5.75 1.02 -17.37
N ALA A 30 5.56 -0.17 -17.90
CA ALA A 30 4.26 -0.81 -17.93
C ALA A 30 3.74 -0.92 -16.49
N ALA A 31 2.52 -0.42 -16.27
CA ALA A 31 1.87 -0.61 -14.99
C ALA A 31 1.73 -2.11 -14.72
N ALA A 32 2.16 -2.55 -13.54
CA ALA A 32 1.99 -3.93 -13.14
C ALA A 32 0.49 -4.26 -13.11
N ALA A 33 0.13 -5.45 -13.60
CA ALA A 33 -1.23 -5.95 -13.47
C ALA A 33 -1.60 -6.02 -11.98
N PRO A 34 -2.87 -5.73 -11.61
CA PRO A 34 -3.32 -5.89 -10.25
C PRO A 34 -3.13 -7.35 -9.81
N PRO A 35 -2.73 -7.60 -8.56
CA PRO A 35 -2.51 -8.95 -8.07
C PRO A 35 -3.81 -9.75 -8.11
N ALA A 36 -3.72 -11.00 -8.55
CA ALA A 36 -4.82 -11.95 -8.45
C ALA A 36 -4.76 -12.63 -7.09
N TYR A 37 -5.89 -12.62 -6.37
CA TYR A 37 -6.07 -13.49 -5.21
C TYR A 37 -6.13 -14.94 -5.69
N LEU A 38 -5.16 -15.76 -5.27
CA LEU A 38 -5.09 -17.18 -5.64
C LEU A 38 -5.74 -18.04 -4.55
N ASP A 39 -5.25 -17.94 -3.32
CA ASP A 39 -5.81 -18.63 -2.17
C ASP A 39 -5.30 -18.03 -0.85
N THR A 40 -5.99 -18.33 0.24
CA THR A 40 -5.55 -18.04 1.61
C THR A 40 -4.80 -19.26 2.13
N LEU A 41 -3.46 -19.15 2.21
CA LEU A 41 -2.57 -20.26 2.61
C LEU A 41 -2.87 -20.81 4.01
N VAL A 42 -3.44 -19.99 4.89
CA VAL A 42 -3.83 -20.37 6.25
C VAL A 42 -5.23 -19.82 6.46
N GLY A 43 -6.21 -20.71 6.61
CA GLY A 43 -7.60 -20.38 6.93
C GLY A 43 -7.73 -19.54 8.21
N PRO A 44 -8.94 -19.19 8.65
CA PRO A 44 -9.14 -18.27 9.77
C PRO A 44 -8.31 -18.73 10.98
N SER A 45 -7.27 -17.96 11.29
CA SER A 45 -6.32 -18.23 12.36
C SER A 45 -6.92 -17.84 13.71
N GLN A 46 -8.14 -18.32 14.00
CA GLN A 46 -8.83 -18.09 15.26
C GLN A 46 -8.22 -19.05 16.29
N ALA A 47 -7.12 -18.65 16.92
CA ALA A 47 -6.62 -19.35 18.10
C ALA A 47 -7.73 -19.40 19.16
N ALA A 48 -7.72 -20.42 20.02
CA ALA A 48 -8.69 -20.53 21.11
C ALA A 48 -8.60 -19.34 22.09
N MET A 49 -7.42 -18.71 22.19
CA MET A 49 -7.15 -17.52 23.01
C MET A 49 -5.97 -16.71 22.45
N TYR A 50 -5.88 -15.44 22.85
CA TYR A 50 -4.74 -14.55 22.63
C TYR A 50 -4.33 -13.89 23.96
N PRO A 51 -3.63 -14.63 24.84
CA PRO A 51 -3.39 -14.16 26.19
C PRO A 51 -2.29 -13.10 26.23
N SER A 52 -2.54 -11.97 26.89
CA SER A 52 -1.49 -10.97 27.17
C SER A 52 -0.86 -11.14 28.54
N GLY A 53 -1.51 -11.87 29.46
CA GLY A 53 -1.05 -12.04 30.83
C GLY A 53 -1.76 -13.17 31.57
N THR A 54 -1.07 -13.70 32.58
CA THR A 54 -1.53 -14.80 33.44
C THR A 54 -1.00 -14.63 34.85
N GLU A 55 -1.82 -14.85 35.87
CA GLU A 55 -1.41 -14.79 37.29
C GLU A 55 -2.00 -15.95 38.10
N VAL A 56 -1.26 -16.41 39.12
CA VAL A 56 -1.69 -17.50 39.99
C VAL A 56 -2.28 -16.94 41.28
N ASP A 57 -3.56 -17.18 41.49
CA ASP A 57 -4.24 -16.89 42.75
C ASP A 57 -4.14 -18.11 43.68
N ARG A 58 -3.10 -18.13 44.51
CA ARG A 58 -2.85 -19.21 45.48
C ARG A 58 -3.84 -19.26 46.63
N VAL A 59 -4.60 -18.20 46.90
CA VAL A 59 -5.59 -18.20 47.98
C VAL A 59 -6.82 -18.99 47.56
N ASN A 60 -7.15 -18.97 46.26
CA ASN A 60 -8.32 -19.62 45.70
C ASN A 60 -7.98 -20.79 44.74
N ASP A 61 -6.73 -21.25 44.73
CA ASP A 61 -6.22 -22.36 43.90
C ASP A 61 -6.62 -22.29 42.41
N ARG A 62 -6.45 -21.11 41.80
CA ARG A 62 -6.86 -20.83 40.42
C ARG A 62 -5.84 -20.02 39.64
N LEU A 63 -5.94 -20.09 38.32
CA LEU A 63 -5.19 -19.28 37.36
C LEU A 63 -6.13 -18.24 36.73
N VAL A 64 -5.70 -16.99 36.66
CA VAL A 64 -6.43 -15.91 35.99
C VAL A 64 -5.69 -15.55 34.70
N VAL A 65 -6.39 -15.53 33.57
CA VAL A 65 -5.81 -15.30 32.24
C VAL A 65 -6.53 -14.13 31.56
N ALA A 66 -5.76 -13.17 31.04
CA ALA A 66 -6.28 -12.07 30.22
C ALA A 66 -6.27 -12.46 28.73
N ASP A 67 -7.41 -12.91 28.21
CA ASP A 67 -7.61 -13.27 26.79
C ASP A 67 -7.93 -12.03 25.96
N THR A 68 -6.93 -11.16 25.79
CA THR A 68 -7.08 -9.81 25.23
C THR A 68 -7.63 -9.81 23.81
N GLY A 69 -7.32 -10.82 22.99
CA GLY A 69 -7.89 -10.92 21.64
C GLY A 69 -9.39 -11.24 21.62
N ARG A 70 -9.99 -11.50 22.79
CA ARG A 70 -11.43 -11.74 22.96
C ARG A 70 -12.06 -10.83 24.02
N ASP A 71 -11.36 -9.79 24.47
CA ASP A 71 -11.85 -8.81 25.44
C ASP A 71 -12.44 -9.43 26.72
N ARG A 72 -11.86 -10.52 27.22
CA ARG A 72 -12.35 -11.23 28.41
C ARG A 72 -11.24 -11.71 29.34
N ILE A 73 -11.64 -11.98 30.58
CA ILE A 73 -10.85 -12.67 31.59
C ILE A 73 -11.40 -14.08 31.78
N LEU A 74 -10.52 -15.07 31.75
CA LEU A 74 -10.85 -16.47 32.02
C LEU A 74 -10.21 -16.89 33.34
N ILE A 75 -10.99 -17.59 34.16
CA ILE A 75 -10.53 -18.17 35.42
C ILE A 75 -10.50 -19.68 35.26
N TYR A 76 -9.35 -20.29 35.54
CA TYR A 76 -9.12 -21.72 35.40
C TYR A 76 -8.75 -22.37 36.73
N SER A 77 -9.09 -23.64 36.90
CA SER A 77 -8.40 -24.53 37.82
C SER A 77 -7.04 -24.93 37.25
N PHE A 78 -6.15 -25.43 38.11
CA PHE A 78 -4.81 -25.85 37.67
C PHE A 78 -4.79 -27.07 36.73
N ASP A 79 -5.88 -27.84 36.64
CA ASP A 79 -6.04 -28.91 35.63
C ASP A 79 -6.52 -28.40 34.26
N GLY A 80 -6.75 -27.09 34.12
CA GLY A 80 -7.16 -26.45 32.88
C GLY A 80 -8.68 -26.35 32.67
N THR A 81 -9.50 -26.75 33.64
CA THR A 81 -10.95 -26.53 33.57
C THR A 81 -11.28 -25.05 33.74
N VAL A 82 -12.18 -24.51 32.89
CA VAL A 82 -12.70 -23.14 33.08
C VAL A 82 -13.65 -23.14 34.28
N LEU A 83 -13.36 -22.30 35.25
CA LEU A 83 -14.17 -22.10 36.45
C LEU A 83 -15.15 -20.94 36.28
N ASP A 84 -14.72 -19.86 35.60
CA ASP A 84 -15.53 -18.64 35.40
C ASP A 84 -14.97 -17.77 34.27
N GLU A 85 -15.77 -16.80 33.78
CA GLU A 85 -15.33 -15.75 32.86
C GLU A 85 -16.05 -14.41 33.09
N PHE A 86 -15.38 -13.31 32.77
CA PHE A 86 -16.01 -11.99 32.72
C PHE A 86 -15.34 -11.07 31.70
N GLY A 87 -16.14 -10.21 31.07
CA GLY A 87 -15.73 -9.32 29.96
C GLY A 87 -16.95 -8.83 29.21
#